data_AF-A0A0J5V4X9-F1
#
_entry.id   AF-A0A0J5V4X9-F1
#
_cell.length_a   1.000
_cell.length_b   1.000
_cell.length_c   1.000
_cell.angle_alpha   90.00
_cell.angle_beta   90.00
_cell.angle_gamma   90.00
#
_symmetry.space_group_name_H-M   'P 1'
#
loop_
_entity.id
_entity.type
_entity.pdbx_description
1 polymer ?
#
loop_
_entity_poly.entity_id
_entity_poly.type
_entity_poly.pdbx_seq_one_letter_code
_entity_poly.pdbx_strand_id
1 'polypeptide(L)'
;MSVPKYKRVVLKLSGEALAGEDGFGINPSVIKNVAEDVKEIAELGVEVAVVVGGGNIWRGKIGSEMGMDRASADYMGMLATVMNSLALQDSLEQVGVETRVQTSIDMRQVAEPYIRRRAIRHLEKKRVVIFAAGTGNPYFSTDTTAALRAAEIEAEVILMAKNNVDGVYSADPMKDANAVKYDKLSYLDVLKEGLAVMDSTASSLCMDNDIPLIVFSIMEDGNIKKAVTGENIGTIVRGKE
;
A
#
# COMPACT_ATOMS: atom_id res chain seq x y z
N MET A 1 -4.80 17.67 20.09
CA MET A 1 -4.36 16.86 18.93
C MET A 1 -5.12 15.54 18.98
N SER A 2 -5.62 15.06 17.85
CA SER A 2 -6.25 13.73 17.74
C SER A 2 -5.24 12.65 18.13
N VAL A 3 -5.62 11.75 19.03
CA VAL A 3 -4.78 10.61 19.42
C VAL A 3 -4.89 9.54 18.34
N PRO A 4 -3.78 9.07 17.74
CA PRO A 4 -3.85 8.01 16.76
C PRO A 4 -4.29 6.70 17.41
N LYS A 5 -5.23 5.98 16.77
CA LYS A 5 -5.65 4.63 17.19
C LYS A 5 -4.54 3.62 16.95
N TYR A 6 -3.78 3.79 15.86
CA TYR A 6 -2.69 2.92 15.46
C TYR A 6 -1.33 3.61 15.57
N LYS A 7 -0.36 2.95 16.18
CA LYS A 7 1.01 3.48 16.37
C LYS A 7 1.91 3.22 15.19
N ARG A 8 1.74 2.07 14.51
CA ARG A 8 2.54 1.66 13.36
C ARG A 8 1.62 1.13 12.27
N VAL A 9 1.74 1.69 11.08
CA VAL A 9 0.86 1.39 9.95
C VAL A 9 1.66 1.07 8.70
N VAL A 10 1.09 0.21 7.83
CA VAL A 10 1.53 0.08 6.44
C VAL A 10 0.50 0.74 5.55
N LEU A 11 0.86 1.83 4.89
CA LEU A 11 0.07 2.44 3.83
C LEU A 11 0.39 1.73 2.50
N LYS A 12 -0.58 1.03 1.94
CA LYS A 12 -0.46 0.42 0.61
C LYS A 12 -1.15 1.31 -0.41
N LEU A 13 -0.35 1.80 -1.36
CA LEU A 13 -0.79 2.59 -2.51
C LEU A 13 -0.74 1.74 -3.76
N SER A 14 -1.77 1.83 -4.60
CA SER A 14 -1.70 1.33 -5.98
C SER A 14 -0.74 2.20 -6.79
N GLY A 15 -0.08 1.63 -7.81
CA GLY A 15 0.76 2.43 -8.71
C GLY A 15 -0.11 3.38 -9.53
N GLU A 16 -1.26 2.88 -9.99
CA GLU A 16 -2.29 3.63 -10.71
C GLU A 16 -2.82 4.84 -9.91
N ALA A 17 -2.82 4.77 -8.58
CA ALA A 17 -3.10 5.94 -7.73
C ALA A 17 -2.16 7.11 -8.04
N LEU A 18 -0.88 6.86 -8.29
CA LEU A 18 0.10 7.91 -8.58
C LEU A 18 -0.01 8.48 -10.00
N ALA A 19 -0.71 7.81 -10.92
CA ALA A 19 -0.87 8.31 -12.30
C ALA A 19 -1.92 9.42 -12.41
N GLY A 20 -2.83 9.55 -11.43
CA GLY A 20 -3.96 10.48 -11.51
C GLY A 20 -4.80 10.27 -12.79
N GLU A 21 -5.25 11.38 -13.37
CA GLU A 21 -6.05 11.36 -14.61
C GLU A 21 -5.23 11.01 -15.87
N ASP A 22 -3.89 11.12 -15.80
CA ASP A 22 -2.99 10.86 -16.93
C ASP A 22 -2.93 9.36 -17.29
N GLY A 23 -3.27 8.47 -16.35
CA GLY A 23 -3.37 7.03 -16.55
C GLY A 23 -2.04 6.29 -16.73
N PHE A 24 -0.92 7.00 -16.89
CA PHE A 24 0.44 6.48 -17.00
C PHE A 24 1.46 7.42 -16.33
N GLY A 25 2.54 6.85 -15.79
CA GLY A 25 3.61 7.62 -15.17
C GLY A 25 3.26 8.13 -13.77
N ILE A 26 3.88 9.23 -13.34
CA ILE A 26 3.72 9.79 -12.01
C ILE A 26 3.22 11.22 -12.14
N ASN A 27 2.02 11.48 -11.62
CA ASN A 27 1.43 12.81 -11.59
C ASN A 27 2.01 13.63 -10.42
N PRO A 28 2.64 14.79 -10.67
CA PRO A 28 3.28 15.60 -9.63
C PRO A 28 2.34 16.10 -8.55
N SER A 29 1.10 16.45 -8.90
CA SER A 29 0.12 16.94 -7.93
C SER A 29 -0.34 15.81 -7.00
N VAL A 30 -0.59 14.62 -7.56
CA VAL A 30 -1.04 13.48 -6.76
C VAL A 30 0.04 13.02 -5.78
N ILE A 31 1.29 12.88 -6.23
CA ILE A 31 2.37 12.43 -5.34
C ILE A 31 2.65 13.45 -4.22
N LYS A 32 2.49 14.74 -4.52
CA LYS A 32 2.59 15.81 -3.52
C LYS A 32 1.47 15.72 -2.48
N ASN A 33 0.22 15.51 -2.90
CA ASN A 33 -0.90 15.34 -1.98
C ASN A 33 -0.68 14.12 -1.07
N VAL A 34 -0.23 13.00 -1.63
CA VAL A 34 0.13 11.80 -0.85
C VAL A 34 1.23 12.10 0.16
N ALA A 35 2.26 12.87 -0.22
CA ALA A 35 3.32 13.26 0.70
C ALA A 35 2.81 14.17 1.83
N GLU A 36 1.87 15.07 1.55
CA GLU A 36 1.22 15.92 2.54
C GLU A 36 0.33 15.10 3.51
N ASP A 37 -0.45 14.13 3.01
CA ASP A 37 -1.24 13.23 3.85
C ASP A 37 -0.36 12.36 4.77
N VAL A 38 0.74 11.81 4.22
CA VAL A 38 1.70 11.02 4.99
C VAL A 38 2.38 11.88 6.05
N LYS A 39 2.73 13.13 5.72
CA LYS A 39 3.27 14.09 6.68
C LYS A 39 2.29 14.33 7.82
N GLU A 40 1.01 14.53 7.52
CA GLU A 40 -0.01 14.80 8.53
C GLU A 40 -0.09 13.68 9.57
N ILE A 41 -0.07 12.41 9.15
CA ILE A 41 -0.09 11.28 10.09
C ILE A 41 1.26 11.06 10.78
N ALA A 42 2.39 11.35 10.12
CA ALA A 42 3.71 11.26 10.74
C ALA A 42 3.88 12.29 11.87
N GLU A 43 3.32 13.50 11.70
CA GLU A 43 3.30 14.55 12.73
C GLU A 43 2.45 14.18 13.96
N LEU A 44 1.53 13.21 13.84
CA LEU A 44 0.83 12.61 14.98
C LEU A 44 1.69 11.61 15.77
N GLY A 45 2.94 11.38 15.35
CA GLY A 45 3.88 10.43 15.97
C GLY A 45 3.69 8.98 15.50
N VAL A 46 2.90 8.76 14.45
CA VAL A 46 2.65 7.44 13.85
C VAL A 46 3.89 6.99 13.09
N GLU A 47 4.21 5.71 13.20
CA GLU A 47 5.30 5.08 12.47
C GLU A 47 4.76 4.58 11.12
N VAL A 48 5.12 5.27 10.05
CA VAL A 48 4.54 5.04 8.73
C VAL A 48 5.51 4.27 7.85
N ALA A 49 5.07 3.09 7.41
CA ALA A 49 5.67 2.38 6.30
C ALA A 49 4.78 2.49 5.06
N VAL A 50 5.37 2.58 3.87
CA VAL A 50 4.64 2.70 2.61
C VAL A 50 5.04 1.58 1.66
N VAL A 51 4.06 0.98 0.98
CA VAL A 51 4.26 0.06 -0.14
C VAL A 51 3.53 0.63 -1.35
N VAL A 52 4.24 0.82 -2.46
CA VAL A 52 3.66 1.41 -3.67
C VAL A 52 3.70 0.41 -4.82
N GLY A 53 2.56 0.22 -5.50
CA GLY A 53 2.46 -0.57 -6.74
C GLY A 53 3.24 0.03 -7.91
N GLY A 54 3.44 -0.75 -8.98
CA GLY A 54 4.15 -0.31 -10.20
C GLY A 54 3.26 -0.16 -11.43
N GLY A 55 1.94 -0.36 -11.30
CA GLY A 55 1.00 -0.50 -12.42
C GLY A 55 0.75 0.76 -13.26
N ASN A 56 1.20 1.91 -12.80
CA ASN A 56 1.26 3.16 -13.57
C ASN A 56 2.40 3.20 -14.60
N ILE A 57 3.48 2.46 -14.39
CA ILE A 57 4.64 2.40 -15.29
C ILE A 57 4.66 1.08 -16.04
N TRP A 58 4.37 -0.02 -15.34
CA TRP A 58 4.38 -1.36 -15.90
C TRP A 58 3.12 -2.15 -15.53
N ARG A 59 2.30 -2.45 -16.54
CA ARG A 59 1.16 -3.37 -16.39
C ARG A 59 1.53 -4.73 -16.96
N GLY A 60 1.60 -5.76 -16.12
CA GLY A 60 2.01 -7.12 -16.53
C GLY A 60 1.24 -7.72 -17.71
N LYS A 61 0.00 -7.25 -17.97
CA LYS A 61 -0.78 -7.62 -19.16
C LYS A 61 -0.04 -7.32 -20.48
N ILE A 62 0.68 -6.20 -20.53
CA ILE A 62 1.51 -5.81 -21.69
C ILE A 62 2.61 -6.86 -21.92
N GLY A 63 3.27 -7.32 -20.86
CA GLY A 63 4.28 -8.37 -20.94
C GLY A 63 3.72 -9.67 -21.54
N SER A 64 2.51 -10.08 -21.12
CA SER A 64 1.85 -11.27 -21.68
C SER A 64 1.49 -11.10 -23.16
N GLU A 65 1.01 -9.92 -23.57
CA GLU A 65 0.70 -9.61 -24.99
C GLU A 65 1.96 -9.62 -25.87
N MET A 66 3.12 -9.28 -25.29
CA MET A 66 4.43 -9.33 -25.94
C MET A 66 5.06 -10.74 -25.96
N GLY A 67 4.42 -11.75 -25.37
CA GLY A 67 4.98 -13.09 -25.22
C GLY A 67 6.18 -13.16 -24.27
N MET A 68 6.26 -12.21 -23.32
CA MET A 68 7.34 -12.15 -22.35
C MET A 68 7.22 -13.26 -21.30
N ASP A 69 8.36 -13.78 -20.86
CA ASP A 69 8.41 -14.65 -19.69
C ASP A 69 7.85 -13.92 -18.45
N ARG A 70 7.03 -14.63 -17.68
CA ARG A 70 6.32 -14.03 -16.53
C ARG A 70 7.29 -13.51 -15.48
N ALA A 71 8.37 -14.23 -15.18
CA ALA A 71 9.33 -13.78 -14.18
C ALA A 71 10.02 -12.48 -14.61
N SER A 72 10.38 -12.38 -15.88
CA SER A 72 10.94 -11.15 -16.46
C SER A 72 9.96 -9.97 -16.36
N ALA A 73 8.67 -10.18 -16.67
CA ALA A 73 7.64 -9.16 -16.53
C ALA A 73 7.43 -8.71 -15.08
N ASP A 74 7.49 -9.64 -14.11
CA ASP A 74 7.36 -9.31 -12.70
C ASP A 74 8.57 -8.52 -12.19
N TYR A 75 9.79 -8.81 -12.67
CA TYR A 75 10.98 -7.98 -12.38
C TYR A 75 10.85 -6.55 -12.91
N MET A 76 10.28 -6.37 -14.10
CA MET A 76 9.98 -5.02 -14.61
C MET A 76 8.97 -4.29 -13.71
N GLY A 77 7.94 -5.01 -13.24
CA GLY A 77 7.01 -4.50 -12.25
C GLY A 77 7.68 -4.10 -10.94
N MET A 78 8.61 -4.92 -10.43
CA MET A 78 9.39 -4.59 -9.24
C MET A 78 10.25 -3.34 -9.44
N LEU A 79 10.91 -3.18 -10.59
CA LEU A 79 11.66 -1.96 -10.92
C LEU A 79 10.76 -0.72 -11.00
N ALA A 80 9.55 -0.87 -11.56
CA ALA A 80 8.55 0.22 -11.55
C ALA A 80 8.18 0.66 -10.12
N THR A 81 8.06 -0.28 -9.16
CA THR A 81 7.84 0.10 -7.74
C THR A 81 9.01 0.90 -7.17
N VAL A 82 10.25 0.62 -7.59
CA VAL A 82 11.45 1.38 -7.19
C VAL A 82 11.37 2.81 -7.72
N MET A 83 11.00 2.99 -8.99
CA MET A 83 10.82 4.32 -9.59
C MET A 83 9.79 5.16 -8.82
N ASN A 84 8.63 4.58 -8.51
CA ASN A 84 7.60 5.25 -7.71
C ASN A 84 8.08 5.58 -6.29
N SER A 85 8.84 4.68 -5.67
CA SER A 85 9.36 4.87 -4.31
C SER A 85 10.37 6.01 -4.23
N LEU A 86 11.22 6.17 -5.24
CA LEU A 86 12.16 7.29 -5.31
C LEU A 86 11.44 8.62 -5.51
N ALA A 87 10.42 8.66 -6.38
CA ALA A 87 9.61 9.87 -6.56
C ALA A 87 8.87 10.25 -5.27
N LEU A 88 8.33 9.27 -4.56
CA LEU A 88 7.63 9.51 -3.30
C LEU A 88 8.59 9.95 -2.20
N GLN A 89 9.79 9.37 -2.15
CA GLN A 89 10.84 9.80 -1.23
C GLN A 89 11.18 11.27 -1.43
N ASP A 90 11.44 11.68 -2.68
CA ASP A 90 11.77 13.08 -2.98
C ASP A 90 10.63 14.02 -2.57
N SER A 91 9.38 13.65 -2.90
CA SER A 91 8.21 14.45 -2.54
C SER A 91 8.01 14.58 -1.01
N LEU A 92 8.26 13.51 -0.25
CA LEU A 92 8.23 13.54 1.22
C LEU A 92 9.35 14.40 1.81
N GLU A 93 10.56 14.29 1.26
CA GLU A 93 11.72 15.08 1.71
C GLU A 93 11.52 16.58 1.43
N GLN A 94 10.89 16.95 0.31
CA GLN A 94 10.52 18.34 -0.01
C GLN A 94 9.54 18.95 1.00
N VAL A 95 8.64 18.16 1.60
CA VAL A 95 7.72 18.62 2.64
C VAL A 95 8.27 18.45 4.07
N GLY A 96 9.55 18.07 4.20
CA GLY A 96 10.28 18.00 5.46
C GLY A 96 10.17 16.68 6.21
N VAL A 97 9.73 15.61 5.55
CA VAL A 97 9.60 14.27 6.15
C VAL A 97 10.86 13.44 5.88
N GLU A 98 11.59 13.09 6.95
CA GLU A 98 12.74 12.19 6.83
C GLU A 98 12.29 10.80 6.31
N THR A 99 12.83 10.38 5.17
CA THR A 99 12.37 9.18 4.47
C THR A 99 13.52 8.22 4.14
N ARG A 100 13.25 6.91 4.09
CA ARG A 100 14.20 5.89 3.63
C ARG A 100 13.52 4.88 2.71
N VAL A 101 14.05 4.73 1.50
CA VAL A 101 13.66 3.65 0.59
C VAL A 101 14.49 2.41 0.88
N GLN A 102 13.80 1.27 1.03
CA GLN A 102 14.39 -0.05 1.20
C GLN A 102 13.90 -1.00 0.11
N THR A 103 14.83 -1.71 -0.52
CA THR A 103 14.57 -2.57 -1.68
C THR A 103 14.76 -4.05 -1.33
N SER A 104 13.85 -4.90 -1.82
CA SER A 104 13.98 -6.36 -1.69
C SER A 104 15.00 -6.96 -2.67
N ILE A 105 15.31 -6.24 -3.75
CA ILE A 105 16.38 -6.57 -4.70
C ILE A 105 17.53 -5.60 -4.44
N ASP A 106 18.74 -6.11 -4.23
CA ASP A 106 19.90 -5.29 -3.89
C ASP A 106 20.24 -4.29 -5.01
N MET A 107 20.12 -2.99 -4.70
CA MET A 107 20.43 -1.88 -5.61
C MET A 107 21.29 -0.82 -4.89
N ARG A 108 22.54 -1.18 -4.57
CA ARG A 108 23.40 -0.44 -3.61
C ARG A 108 23.56 1.06 -3.85
N GLN A 109 23.61 1.51 -5.10
CA GLN A 109 23.74 2.93 -5.44
C GLN A 109 22.42 3.71 -5.37
N VAL A 110 21.29 3.01 -5.33
CA VAL A 110 19.94 3.59 -5.49
C VAL A 110 19.20 3.66 -4.16
N ALA A 111 19.19 2.57 -3.40
CA ALA A 111 18.41 2.47 -2.16
C ALA A 111 19.05 1.50 -1.16
N GLU A 112 18.64 1.59 0.11
CA GLU A 112 19.08 0.63 1.12
C GLU A 112 18.53 -0.77 0.79
N PRO A 113 19.28 -1.86 1.06
CA PRO A 113 18.69 -3.19 1.06
C PRO A 113 17.70 -3.32 2.22
N TYR A 114 16.61 -4.04 2.02
CA TYR A 114 15.67 -4.33 3.09
C TYR A 114 16.32 -5.21 4.16
N ILE A 115 16.37 -4.69 5.39
CA ILE A 115 16.80 -5.42 6.58
C ILE A 115 15.77 -5.11 7.67
N ARG A 116 14.99 -6.11 8.08
CA ARG A 116 13.90 -5.97 9.07
C ARG A 116 14.26 -5.09 10.26
N ARG A 117 15.36 -5.40 10.95
CA ARG A 117 15.81 -4.65 12.15
C ARG A 117 16.15 -3.19 11.83
N ARG A 118 16.65 -2.89 10.63
CA ARG A 118 16.96 -1.53 10.18
C ARG A 118 15.67 -0.76 9.86
N ALA A 119 14.70 -1.41 9.22
CA ALA A 119 13.38 -0.83 8.96
C ALA A 119 12.71 -0.40 10.27
N ILE A 120 12.62 -1.31 11.25
CA ILE A 120 12.07 -1.03 12.59
C ILE A 120 12.83 0.14 13.25
N ARG A 121 14.16 0.17 13.17
CA ARG A 121 14.94 1.26 13.75
C ARG A 121 14.70 2.62 13.11
N HIS A 122 14.41 2.68 11.81
CA HIS A 122 14.01 3.92 11.14
C HIS A 122 12.61 4.36 11.59
N LEU A 123 11.67 3.42 11.69
CA LEU A 123 10.30 3.68 12.17
C LEU A 123 10.29 4.21 13.61
N GLU A 124 11.06 3.62 14.52
CA GLU A 124 11.23 4.11 15.91
C GLU A 124 11.74 5.56 15.97
N LYS A 125 12.52 5.99 14.97
CA LYS A 125 13.03 7.36 14.82
C LYS A 125 12.05 8.28 14.09
N LYS A 126 10.83 7.82 13.83
CA LYS A 126 9.77 8.56 13.11
C LYS A 126 10.13 8.93 11.68
N ARG A 127 11.01 8.14 11.06
CA ARG A 127 11.27 8.22 9.63
C ARG A 127 10.22 7.41 8.88
N VAL A 128 9.75 7.94 7.76
CA VAL A 128 8.92 7.17 6.83
C VAL A 128 9.80 6.14 6.12
N VAL A 129 9.36 4.88 6.08
CA VAL A 129 10.08 3.81 5.37
C VAL A 129 9.26 3.38 4.16
N ILE A 130 9.83 3.45 2.97
CA ILE A 130 9.17 3.01 1.74
C ILE A 130 9.78 1.66 1.33
N PHE A 131 8.96 0.62 1.23
CA PHE A 131 9.40 -0.69 0.73
C PHE A 131 9.16 -0.80 -0.76
N ALA A 132 10.22 -1.13 -1.48
CA ALA A 132 10.25 -1.22 -2.93
C ALA A 132 10.75 -2.60 -3.41
N ALA A 133 10.57 -2.86 -4.70
CA ALA A 133 10.87 -4.12 -5.36
C ALA A 133 10.06 -5.33 -4.82
N GLY A 134 8.84 -5.08 -4.36
CA GLY A 134 7.91 -6.13 -3.93
C GLY A 134 8.49 -7.07 -2.86
N THR A 135 8.25 -8.36 -2.98
CA THR A 135 8.88 -9.40 -2.16
C THR A 135 10.28 -9.77 -2.64
N GLY A 136 10.76 -9.19 -3.75
CA GLY A 136 11.96 -9.60 -4.46
C GLY A 136 11.79 -10.87 -5.32
N ASN A 137 10.61 -11.48 -5.29
CA ASN A 137 10.31 -12.73 -5.98
C ASN A 137 9.18 -12.52 -7.00
N PRO A 138 9.32 -13.06 -8.23
CA PRO A 138 8.20 -13.16 -9.17
C PRO A 138 7.01 -13.93 -8.59
N TYR A 139 5.86 -13.85 -9.28
CA TYR A 139 4.58 -14.48 -8.93
C TYR A 139 3.84 -13.87 -7.74
N PHE A 140 4.42 -12.89 -7.05
CA PHE A 140 3.80 -12.19 -5.92
C PHE A 140 3.37 -10.77 -6.28
N SER A 141 2.25 -10.34 -5.69
CA SER A 141 1.74 -8.98 -5.87
C SER A 141 2.36 -7.99 -4.87
N THR A 142 2.09 -6.70 -5.07
CA THR A 142 2.40 -5.69 -4.05
C THR A 142 1.47 -5.76 -2.84
N ASP A 143 0.29 -6.37 -2.96
CA ASP A 143 -0.59 -6.65 -1.81
C ASP A 143 0.06 -7.70 -0.91
N THR A 144 0.64 -8.76 -1.48
CA THR A 144 1.42 -9.74 -0.72
C THR A 144 2.63 -9.09 -0.05
N THR A 145 3.27 -8.13 -0.73
CA THR A 145 4.38 -7.36 -0.14
C THR A 145 3.92 -6.54 1.06
N ALA A 146 2.77 -5.87 0.97
CA ALA A 146 2.22 -5.10 2.09
C ALA A 146 1.90 -6.00 3.28
N ALA A 147 1.28 -7.16 3.05
CA ALA A 147 1.01 -8.16 4.09
C ALA A 147 2.30 -8.67 4.75
N LEU A 148 3.31 -9.05 3.94
CA LEU A 148 4.60 -9.52 4.44
C LEU A 148 5.32 -8.47 5.27
N ARG A 149 5.44 -7.24 4.75
CA ARG A 149 6.14 -6.16 5.43
C ARG A 149 5.41 -5.75 6.70
N ALA A 150 4.07 -5.72 6.70
CA ALA A 150 3.27 -5.47 7.89
C ALA A 150 3.55 -6.50 8.99
N ALA A 151 3.56 -7.80 8.65
CA ALA A 151 3.89 -8.86 9.60
C ALA A 151 5.31 -8.70 10.16
N GLU A 152 6.30 -8.46 9.29
CA GLU A 152 7.69 -8.33 9.71
C GLU A 152 7.93 -7.10 10.58
N ILE A 153 7.34 -5.95 10.28
CA ILE A 153 7.51 -4.74 11.10
C ILE A 153 6.50 -4.67 12.24
N GLU A 154 5.67 -5.68 12.46
CA GLU A 154 4.64 -5.68 13.52
C GLU A 154 3.72 -4.45 13.41
N ALA A 155 3.26 -4.15 12.19
CA ALA A 155 2.29 -3.09 11.96
C ALA A 155 0.92 -3.47 12.55
N GLU A 156 0.25 -2.49 13.14
CA GLU A 156 -1.06 -2.70 13.80
C GLU A 156 -2.21 -2.69 12.80
N VAL A 157 -1.99 -2.18 11.58
CA VAL A 157 -2.98 -2.15 10.50
C VAL A 157 -2.32 -1.93 9.14
N ILE A 158 -2.91 -2.52 8.09
CA ILE A 158 -2.66 -2.15 6.70
C ILE A 158 -3.76 -1.18 6.25
N LEU A 159 -3.36 -0.01 5.80
CA LEU A 159 -4.22 1.01 5.19
C LEU A 159 -4.17 0.82 3.68
N MET A 160 -5.25 0.27 3.12
CA MET A 160 -5.36 -0.01 1.70
C MET A 160 -6.17 1.10 1.02
N ALA A 161 -5.42 2.06 0.50
CA ALA A 161 -5.93 3.17 -0.27
C ALA A 161 -6.23 2.70 -1.71
N LYS A 162 -7.51 2.79 -2.12
CA LYS A 162 -7.98 2.44 -3.46
C LYS A 162 -8.44 3.67 -4.23
N ASN A 163 -8.28 3.61 -5.55
CA ASN A 163 -8.92 4.53 -6.48
C ASN A 163 -10.36 4.07 -6.73
N ASN A 164 -11.27 5.03 -6.94
CA ASN A 164 -12.63 4.81 -7.45
C ASN A 164 -13.60 3.99 -6.57
N VAL A 165 -13.15 3.45 -5.44
CA VAL A 165 -13.99 2.76 -4.46
C VAL A 165 -13.59 3.18 -3.06
N ASP A 166 -14.58 3.35 -2.19
CA ASP A 166 -14.41 3.82 -0.81
C ASP A 166 -14.48 2.68 0.22
N GLY A 167 -14.43 1.43 -0.22
CA GLY A 167 -14.47 0.23 0.62
C GLY A 167 -14.55 -1.05 -0.20
N VAL A 168 -15.01 -2.12 0.44
CA VAL A 168 -15.25 -3.43 -0.18
C VAL A 168 -16.75 -3.57 -0.46
N TYR A 169 -17.06 -4.03 -1.67
CA TYR A 169 -18.41 -4.21 -2.16
C TYR A 169 -18.66 -5.66 -2.56
N SER A 170 -19.93 -6.08 -2.55
CA SER A 170 -20.35 -7.41 -3.01
C SER A 170 -20.10 -7.65 -4.50
N ALA A 171 -20.05 -6.58 -5.30
CA ALA A 171 -19.72 -6.57 -6.72
C ALA A 171 -19.02 -5.25 -7.08
N ASP A 172 -18.52 -5.12 -8.31
CA ASP A 172 -17.93 -3.86 -8.80
C ASP A 172 -19.02 -2.77 -8.88
N PRO A 173 -19.00 -1.74 -8.00
CA PRO A 173 -20.07 -0.75 -7.93
C PRO A 173 -20.14 0.15 -9.18
N MET A 174 -19.11 0.14 -10.02
CA MET A 174 -19.12 0.85 -11.30
C MET A 174 -19.83 0.06 -12.41
N LYS A 175 -20.08 -1.24 -12.20
CA LYS A 175 -20.73 -2.14 -13.16
C LYS A 175 -22.07 -2.67 -12.68
N ASP A 176 -22.25 -2.81 -11.37
CA ASP A 176 -23.47 -3.30 -10.74
C ASP A 176 -24.05 -2.26 -9.80
N ALA A 177 -25.21 -1.71 -10.16
CA ALA A 177 -25.93 -0.73 -9.35
C ALA A 177 -26.49 -1.32 -8.03
N ASN A 178 -26.56 -2.64 -7.91
CA ASN A 178 -26.99 -3.33 -6.69
C ASN A 178 -25.81 -3.70 -5.77
N ALA A 179 -24.58 -3.28 -6.10
CA ALA A 179 -23.42 -3.55 -5.27
C ALA A 179 -23.61 -2.94 -3.87
N VAL A 180 -23.48 -3.77 -2.84
CA VAL A 180 -23.63 -3.37 -1.44
C VAL A 180 -22.26 -3.24 -0.81
N LYS A 181 -22.00 -2.10 -0.15
CA LYS A 181 -20.78 -1.87 0.61
C LYS A 181 -20.84 -2.60 1.95
N TYR A 182 -19.76 -3.26 2.33
CA TYR A 182 -19.60 -3.85 3.65
C TYR A 182 -18.92 -2.87 4.60
N ASP A 183 -19.37 -2.76 5.85
CA ASP A 183 -18.65 -1.99 6.87
C ASP A 183 -17.51 -2.81 7.50
N LYS A 184 -17.76 -4.11 7.71
CA LYS A 184 -16.84 -5.06 8.32
C LYS A 184 -16.92 -6.40 7.60
N LEU A 185 -15.78 -7.06 7.44
CA LEU A 185 -15.65 -8.39 6.87
C LEU A 185 -14.65 -9.22 7.66
N SER A 186 -14.83 -10.54 7.68
CA SER A 186 -13.74 -11.44 8.06
C SER A 186 -12.86 -11.77 6.85
N TYR A 187 -11.60 -12.14 7.08
CA TYR A 187 -10.76 -12.67 6.00
C TYR A 187 -11.33 -13.94 5.37
N LEU A 188 -12.06 -14.75 6.14
CA LEU A 188 -12.74 -15.93 5.63
C LEU A 188 -13.86 -15.56 4.66
N ASP A 189 -14.61 -14.49 4.93
CA ASP A 189 -15.67 -14.02 4.02
C ASP A 189 -15.06 -13.50 2.72
N VAL A 190 -13.98 -12.72 2.81
CA VAL A 190 -13.22 -12.25 1.64
C VAL A 190 -12.78 -13.42 0.75
N LEU A 191 -12.24 -14.50 1.35
CA LEU A 191 -11.78 -15.67 0.61
C LEU A 191 -12.94 -16.52 0.05
N LYS A 192 -14.03 -16.70 0.81
CA LYS A 192 -15.19 -17.51 0.41
C LYS A 192 -16.00 -16.85 -0.70
N GLU A 193 -16.22 -15.56 -0.60
CA GLU A 193 -17.01 -14.78 -1.56
C GLU A 193 -16.15 -14.29 -2.75
N GLY A 194 -14.83 -14.47 -2.69
CA GLY A 194 -13.91 -14.02 -3.75
C GLY A 194 -13.88 -12.50 -3.90
N LEU A 195 -14.08 -11.76 -2.80
CA LEU A 195 -14.14 -10.30 -2.82
C LEU A 195 -12.79 -9.73 -3.22
N ALA A 196 -12.79 -8.77 -4.13
CA ALA A 196 -11.59 -8.14 -4.69
C ALA A 196 -10.94 -7.13 -3.71
N VAL A 197 -10.49 -7.63 -2.56
CA VAL A 197 -9.81 -6.85 -1.52
C VAL A 197 -8.31 -6.83 -1.77
N MET A 198 -7.69 -8.00 -1.68
CA MET A 198 -6.30 -8.33 -1.99
C MET A 198 -6.28 -9.66 -2.75
N ASP A 199 -5.12 -10.06 -3.26
CA ASP A 199 -4.96 -11.45 -3.71
C ASP A 199 -5.05 -12.43 -2.52
N SER A 200 -5.42 -13.68 -2.82
CA SER A 200 -5.67 -14.71 -1.81
C SER A 200 -4.45 -15.04 -0.95
N THR A 201 -3.23 -14.88 -1.48
CA THR A 201 -1.99 -15.13 -0.72
C THR A 201 -1.83 -14.06 0.34
N ALA A 202 -2.02 -12.80 -0.03
CA ALA A 202 -1.95 -11.69 0.90
C ALA A 202 -3.06 -11.74 1.96
N SER A 203 -4.30 -12.06 1.56
CA SER A 203 -5.41 -12.24 2.50
C SER A 203 -5.14 -13.35 3.51
N SER A 204 -4.62 -14.50 3.06
CA SER A 204 -4.27 -15.61 3.95
C SER A 204 -3.15 -15.24 4.91
N LEU A 205 -2.11 -14.54 4.43
CA LEU A 205 -1.00 -14.08 5.26
C LEU A 205 -1.47 -13.10 6.35
N CYS A 206 -2.36 -12.15 6.01
CA CYS A 206 -2.93 -11.25 7.01
C CYS A 206 -3.83 -11.98 8.02
N MET A 207 -4.61 -12.97 7.56
CA MET A 207 -5.45 -13.79 8.43
C MET A 207 -4.62 -14.56 9.45
N ASP A 208 -3.56 -15.25 9.02
CA ASP A 208 -2.70 -16.07 9.88
C ASP A 208 -1.92 -15.25 10.92
N ASN A 209 -1.68 -13.97 10.64
CA ASN A 209 -0.96 -13.05 11.51
C ASN A 209 -1.87 -12.05 12.24
N ASP A 210 -3.20 -12.23 12.16
CA ASP A 210 -4.21 -11.36 12.78
C ASP A 210 -4.01 -9.86 12.44
N ILE A 211 -3.55 -9.54 11.22
CA ILE A 211 -3.27 -8.17 10.77
C ILE A 211 -4.56 -7.56 10.23
N PRO A 212 -5.09 -6.47 10.83
CA PRO A 212 -6.27 -5.79 10.31
C PRO A 212 -5.96 -5.03 9.02
N LEU A 213 -6.97 -4.91 8.16
CA LEU A 213 -6.93 -4.14 6.93
C LEU A 213 -8.08 -3.13 6.93
N ILE A 214 -7.81 -1.89 6.52
CA ILE A 214 -8.84 -0.88 6.28
C ILE A 214 -8.78 -0.49 4.81
N VAL A 215 -9.86 -0.74 4.08
CA VAL A 215 -10.00 -0.37 2.66
C VAL A 215 -10.79 0.92 2.57
N PHE A 216 -10.23 1.95 1.94
CA PHE A 216 -10.86 3.26 1.80
C PHE A 216 -10.41 3.98 0.52
N SER A 217 -11.13 5.05 0.15
CA SER A 217 -10.80 5.87 -1.01
C SER A 217 -9.66 6.84 -0.70
N ILE A 218 -8.67 6.89 -1.61
CA ILE A 218 -7.57 7.88 -1.56
C ILE A 218 -7.97 9.26 -2.11
N MET A 219 -9.08 9.33 -2.85
CA MET A 219 -9.50 10.56 -3.54
C MET A 219 -10.14 11.59 -2.60
N GLU A 220 -10.45 11.20 -1.37
CA GLU A 220 -11.05 12.07 -0.37
C GLU A 220 -9.99 12.51 0.64
N ASP A 221 -9.73 13.82 0.65
CA ASP A 221 -8.74 14.43 1.52
C ASP A 221 -8.95 14.07 3.00
N GLY A 222 -7.84 13.75 3.68
CA GLY A 222 -7.83 13.42 5.10
C GLY A 222 -8.30 12.00 5.44
N ASN A 223 -8.70 11.16 4.47
CA ASN A 223 -9.11 9.79 4.77
C ASN A 223 -8.00 8.94 5.38
N ILE A 224 -6.74 9.15 4.99
CA ILE A 224 -5.60 8.44 5.62
C ILE A 224 -5.56 8.77 7.13
N LYS A 225 -5.69 10.04 7.50
CA LYS A 225 -5.73 10.47 8.89
C LYS A 225 -6.93 9.89 9.64
N LYS A 226 -8.14 9.97 9.07
CA LYS A 226 -9.36 9.39 9.64
C LYS A 226 -9.19 7.89 9.93
N ALA A 227 -8.57 7.15 9.01
CA ALA A 227 -8.26 5.73 9.20
C ALA A 227 -7.34 5.51 10.41
N VAL A 228 -6.28 6.31 10.49
CA VAL A 228 -5.25 6.22 11.55
C VAL A 228 -5.81 6.62 12.92
N THR A 229 -6.71 7.60 12.99
CA THR A 229 -7.37 8.06 14.22
C THR A 229 -8.53 7.16 14.64
N GLY A 230 -8.93 6.20 13.80
CA GLY A 230 -9.94 5.21 14.12
C GLY A 230 -11.38 5.64 13.86
N GLU A 231 -11.57 6.67 13.04
CA GLU A 231 -12.90 7.03 12.54
C GLU A 231 -13.46 5.90 11.66
N ASN A 232 -14.79 5.80 11.62
CA ASN A 232 -15.45 4.74 10.84
C ASN A 232 -15.45 5.11 9.36
N ILE A 233 -14.38 4.73 8.66
CA ILE A 233 -14.23 4.93 7.22
C ILE A 233 -14.05 3.59 6.49
N GLY A 234 -14.62 3.54 5.31
CA GLY A 234 -14.49 2.40 4.40
C GLY A 234 -14.91 1.07 4.98
N THR A 235 -14.09 0.04 4.78
CA THR A 235 -14.37 -1.33 5.24
C THR A 235 -13.21 -1.87 6.05
N ILE A 236 -13.50 -2.42 7.22
CA ILE A 236 -12.51 -3.08 8.06
C ILE A 236 -12.56 -4.60 7.81
N VAL A 237 -11.43 -5.18 7.42
CA VAL A 237 -11.25 -6.63 7.30
C VAL A 237 -10.33 -7.12 8.43
N ARG A 238 -10.75 -8.17 9.15
CA ARG A 238 -9.96 -8.73 10.27
C ARG A 238 -10.21 -10.23 10.44
N GLY A 239 -9.29 -10.93 11.11
CA GLY A 239 -9.39 -12.37 11.35
C GLY A 239 -10.42 -12.73 12.44
N LYS A 240 -10.21 -12.24 13.66
CA LYS A 240 -11.07 -12.48 14.83
C LYS A 240 -11.87 -11.21 15.19
N GLU A 241 -13.06 -11.40 15.74
CA GLU A 241 -13.90 -10.31 16.27
C GLU A 241 -13.31 -9.63 17.52
#